data_AF-E6M5J0-F1
#
_entry.id   AF-E6M5J0-F1
#
_cell.length_a   1.000
_cell.length_b   1.000
_cell.length_c   1.000
_cell.angle_alpha   90.00
_cell.angle_beta   90.00
_cell.angle_gamma   90.00
#
_symmetry.space_group_name_H-M   'P 1'
#
loop_
_entity.id
_entity.type
_entity.pdbx_description
1 polymer ?
#
loop_
_entity_poly.entity_id
_entity_poly.type
_entity_poly.pdbx_seq_one_letter_code
_entity_poly.pdbx_strand_id
1 'polypeptide(L)'
;MINVGSFQGTSMPNVSPHVSTAQGFQKSMETTSSVTVSPGGEEAWGTKVDLSYMFDKLEKHGFINADERAYLTQKVTDRSQIYKAISDLKGPGLAANAAYKMQEGVLLPNGVLTLTNDRRTVQRLARLTRYEVQTIEAAQGSDMSIGQIGMLATTVALSKEKGIISGELGLKDFNMLKNWFKENGKPGSREFIETQEMLSKLYDLLASKDKH
;
A
#
# COMPACT_ATOMS: atom_id res chain seq x y z
N MET A 1 28.47 -20.63 68.74
CA MET A 1 29.65 -20.14 67.99
C MET A 1 29.26 -20.23 66.51
N ILE A 2 29.19 -19.20 65.66
CA ILE A 2 29.63 -17.79 65.59
C ILE A 2 28.60 -17.16 64.62
N ASN A 3 27.81 -16.18 65.07
CA ASN A 3 27.90 -14.73 64.82
C ASN A 3 27.09 -14.25 63.60
N VAL A 4 26.07 -13.46 63.90
CA VAL A 4 25.14 -12.81 62.98
C VAL A 4 25.67 -11.39 62.76
N GLY A 5 26.20 -11.11 61.57
CA GLY A 5 26.74 -9.81 61.19
C GLY A 5 25.81 -9.09 60.20
N SER A 6 25.22 -8.01 60.68
CA SER A 6 24.43 -7.01 59.97
C SER A 6 25.13 -6.40 58.74
N PHE A 7 24.42 -6.26 57.63
CA PHE A 7 24.80 -5.31 56.56
C PHE A 7 23.76 -4.19 56.44
N GLN A 8 24.23 -2.99 56.77
CA GLN A 8 23.57 -1.71 56.60
C GLN A 8 23.36 -1.40 55.11
N GLY A 9 22.26 -0.71 54.83
CA GLY A 9 21.92 -0.25 53.49
C GLY A 9 22.87 0.83 52.99
N THR A 10 23.12 0.78 51.69
CA THR A 10 23.57 1.91 50.88
C THR A 10 22.60 2.06 49.71
N SER A 11 21.90 3.20 49.72
CA SER A 11 21.06 3.70 48.64
C SER A 11 21.87 3.84 47.35
N MET A 12 21.47 3.17 46.27
CA MET A 12 22.02 3.42 44.94
C MET A 12 21.33 4.64 44.29
N PRO A 13 22.09 5.52 43.62
CA PRO A 13 21.55 6.72 43.01
C PRO A 13 20.69 6.39 41.77
N ASN A 14 19.62 7.14 41.63
CA ASN A 14 18.74 7.17 40.46
C ASN A 14 19.54 7.72 39.26
N VAL A 15 19.93 6.85 38.32
CA VAL A 15 20.59 7.26 37.08
C VAL A 15 19.56 7.22 35.95
N SER A 16 19.05 8.40 35.59
CA SER A 16 18.37 8.61 34.32
C SER A 16 19.38 8.50 33.18
N PRO A 17 19.13 7.71 32.12
CA PRO A 17 19.90 7.85 30.89
C PRO A 17 19.30 8.97 30.06
N HIS A 18 20.01 10.10 30.03
CA HIS A 18 19.88 11.08 28.97
C HIS A 18 20.42 10.50 27.64
N VAL A 19 19.65 10.76 26.59
CA VAL A 19 19.86 10.58 25.15
C VAL A 19 21.32 10.51 24.66
N SER A 20 21.62 9.48 23.86
CA SER A 20 22.67 9.52 22.83
C SER A 20 22.04 9.38 21.45
N THR A 21 22.30 10.38 20.63
CA THR A 21 21.91 10.61 19.24
C THR A 21 22.14 9.42 18.31
N ALA A 22 21.06 8.84 17.78
CA ALA A 22 21.07 8.13 16.52
C ALA A 22 20.94 9.14 15.37
N GLN A 23 21.97 9.99 15.21
CA GLN A 23 22.25 10.70 13.97
C GLN A 23 22.99 9.72 13.05
N GLY A 24 22.24 9.01 12.23
CA GLY A 24 22.77 8.06 11.25
C GLY A 24 21.65 7.09 10.85
N PHE A 25 21.28 7.12 9.58
CA PHE A 25 20.14 6.39 8.95
C PHE A 25 18.79 7.10 8.84
N GLN A 26 18.74 8.43 8.88
CA GLN A 26 17.69 9.19 8.18
C GLN A 26 18.28 9.96 7.00
N LYS A 27 18.61 9.23 5.92
CA LYS A 27 18.80 9.84 4.60
C LYS A 27 18.71 8.77 3.52
N SER A 28 17.50 8.48 3.08
CA SER A 28 17.13 8.16 1.68
C SER A 28 15.76 7.50 1.66
N MET A 29 14.70 8.30 1.81
CA MET A 29 13.34 8.02 1.32
C MET A 29 12.48 9.28 1.52
N GLU A 30 12.97 10.42 1.01
CA GLU A 30 12.15 11.62 0.86
C GLU A 30 12.05 11.93 -0.63
N THR A 31 11.13 11.23 -1.28
CA THR A 31 10.33 11.78 -2.38
C THR A 31 8.87 11.46 -2.07
N THR A 32 8.39 12.02 -0.96
CA THR A 32 6.96 12.11 -0.70
C THR A 32 6.43 13.29 -1.51
N SER A 33 5.73 13.01 -2.60
CA SER A 33 4.83 13.97 -3.23
C SER A 33 3.89 14.51 -2.14
N SER A 34 4.07 15.77 -1.75
CA SER A 34 3.30 16.41 -0.68
C SER A 34 1.89 16.72 -1.20
N VAL A 35 0.95 15.82 -0.94
CA VAL A 35 -0.47 16.09 -1.16
C VAL A 35 -0.92 17.12 -0.12
N THR A 36 -1.26 18.32 -0.58
CA THR A 36 -1.84 19.36 0.27
C THR A 36 -3.32 19.08 0.42
N VAL A 37 -3.76 18.73 1.64
CA VAL A 37 -5.17 18.45 1.95
C VAL A 37 -5.83 19.75 2.40
N SER A 38 -6.70 20.32 1.56
CA SER A 38 -7.61 21.40 2.00
C SER A 38 -8.80 20.78 2.76
N PRO A 39 -9.16 21.30 3.95
CA PRO A 39 -10.29 20.78 4.71
C PRO A 39 -11.58 21.36 4.16
N GLY A 40 -12.41 20.52 3.54
CA GLY A 40 -13.74 20.90 3.09
C GLY A 40 -14.72 19.74 3.22
N GLY A 41 -15.74 19.93 4.06
CA GLY A 41 -17.01 19.19 4.07
C GLY A 41 -16.96 17.76 4.63
N GLU A 42 -18.05 17.36 5.29
CA GLU A 42 -18.27 15.98 5.73
C GLU A 42 -18.06 14.99 4.55
N GLU A 43 -17.28 13.92 4.80
CA GLU A 43 -17.22 12.67 4.02
C GLU A 43 -16.43 12.60 2.70
N ALA A 44 -15.46 13.49 2.45
CA ALA A 44 -14.43 13.18 1.45
C ALA A 44 -13.40 12.18 2.02
N TRP A 45 -13.69 10.88 1.95
CA TRP A 45 -12.76 9.81 2.39
C TRP A 45 -11.48 9.72 1.56
N GLY A 46 -11.37 10.48 0.47
CA GLY A 46 -10.20 10.53 -0.38
C GLY A 46 -10.25 11.68 -1.39
N THR A 47 -9.19 11.82 -2.18
CA THR A 47 -9.02 12.90 -3.15
C THR A 47 -8.80 12.35 -4.56
N LYS A 48 -9.10 13.16 -5.58
CA LYS A 48 -8.67 12.83 -6.94
C LYS A 48 -7.14 12.93 -7.02
N VAL A 49 -6.53 12.04 -7.80
CA VAL A 49 -5.08 12.06 -8.07
C VAL A 49 -4.76 13.12 -9.11
N ASP A 50 -3.58 13.73 -8.99
CA ASP A 50 -3.04 14.66 -9.98
C ASP A 50 -2.24 13.91 -11.06
N LEU A 51 -1.85 14.64 -12.11
CA LEU A 51 -1.06 14.08 -13.22
C LEU A 51 0.31 13.58 -12.77
N SER A 52 0.95 14.23 -11.78
CA SER A 52 2.27 13.81 -11.28
C SER A 52 2.19 12.41 -10.68
N TYR A 53 1.21 12.17 -9.80
CA TYR A 53 0.94 10.87 -9.21
C TYR A 53 0.69 9.81 -10.28
N MET A 54 -0.10 10.14 -11.31
CA MET A 54 -0.42 9.20 -12.38
C MET A 54 0.82 8.82 -13.18
N PHE A 55 1.66 9.78 -13.54
CA PHE A 55 2.92 9.50 -14.24
C PHE A 55 3.90 8.71 -13.37
N ASP A 56 4.04 9.06 -12.09
CA ASP A 56 4.86 8.32 -11.13
C ASP A 56 4.44 6.84 -11.06
N LYS A 57 3.13 6.59 -10.97
CA LYS A 57 2.60 5.22 -10.92
C LYS A 57 2.80 4.49 -12.24
N LEU A 58 2.48 5.09 -13.38
CA LEU A 58 2.68 4.44 -14.68
C LEU A 58 4.16 4.07 -14.92
N GLU A 59 5.09 4.95 -14.54
CA GLU A 59 6.53 4.70 -14.70
C GLU A 59 7.03 3.64 -13.72
N LYS A 60 6.70 3.76 -12.42
CA LYS A 60 7.07 2.78 -11.38
C LYS A 60 6.66 1.34 -11.75
N HIS A 61 5.57 1.22 -12.49
CA HIS A 61 4.98 -0.04 -12.90
C HIS A 61 5.36 -0.47 -14.32
N GLY A 62 6.26 0.26 -14.98
CA GLY A 62 6.82 -0.09 -16.29
C GLY A 62 5.86 0.08 -17.47
N PHE A 63 4.74 0.80 -17.30
CA PHE A 63 3.80 1.08 -18.38
C PHE A 63 4.34 2.15 -19.33
N ILE A 64 5.09 3.09 -18.78
CA ILE A 64 5.84 4.11 -19.52
C ILE A 64 7.29 4.16 -19.03
N ASN A 65 8.19 4.59 -19.89
CA ASN A 65 9.58 4.91 -19.52
C ASN A 65 9.75 6.43 -19.27
N ALA A 66 10.96 6.84 -18.89
CA ALA A 66 11.27 8.24 -18.57
C ALA A 66 11.07 9.20 -19.76
N ASP A 67 11.43 8.80 -20.98
CA ASP A 67 11.27 9.62 -22.18
C ASP A 67 9.79 9.81 -22.54
N GLU A 68 9.01 8.75 -22.43
CA GLU A 68 7.57 8.76 -22.64
C GLU A 68 6.87 9.60 -21.58
N ARG A 69 7.31 9.51 -20.32
CA ARG A 69 6.84 10.40 -19.25
C ARG A 69 7.12 11.86 -19.57
N ALA A 70 8.33 12.20 -20.02
CA ALA A 70 8.69 13.57 -20.37
C ALA A 70 7.82 14.09 -21.52
N TYR A 71 7.61 13.27 -22.56
CA TYR A 71 6.72 13.58 -23.67
C TYR A 71 5.27 13.81 -23.21
N LEU A 72 4.73 12.92 -22.37
CA LEU A 72 3.36 13.03 -21.85
C LEU A 72 3.18 14.24 -20.94
N THR A 73 4.18 14.57 -20.12
CA THR A 73 4.15 15.74 -19.22
C THR A 73 4.03 17.06 -20.00
N GLN A 74 4.60 17.12 -21.21
CA GLN A 74 4.46 18.29 -22.10
C GLN A 74 3.11 18.36 -22.81
N LYS A 75 2.49 17.20 -23.09
CA LYS A 75 1.29 17.08 -23.92
C LYS A 75 -0.02 17.07 -23.13
N VAL A 76 0.00 16.52 -21.92
CA VAL A 76 -1.17 16.31 -21.09
C VAL A 76 -1.22 17.40 -20.03
N THR A 77 -2.20 18.28 -20.15
CA THR A 77 -2.40 19.41 -19.21
C THR A 77 -3.55 19.16 -18.26
N ASP A 78 -4.48 18.29 -18.64
CA ASP A 78 -5.60 17.88 -17.82
C ASP A 78 -5.62 16.35 -17.66
N ARG A 79 -5.98 15.92 -16.46
CA ARG A 79 -6.14 14.51 -16.11
C ARG A 79 -7.08 13.76 -17.04
N SER A 80 -8.15 14.38 -17.52
CA SER A 80 -9.13 13.76 -18.44
C SER A 80 -8.53 13.37 -19.79
N GLN A 81 -7.35 13.89 -20.13
CA GLN A 81 -6.66 13.62 -21.40
C GLN A 81 -5.73 12.41 -21.33
N ILE A 82 -5.35 11.96 -20.13
CA ILE A 82 -4.27 10.99 -19.95
C ILE A 82 -4.59 9.61 -20.55
N TYR A 83 -5.84 9.14 -20.43
CA TYR A 83 -6.25 7.89 -21.06
C TYR A 83 -6.01 7.93 -22.57
N LYS A 84 -6.50 8.99 -23.22
CA LYS A 84 -6.35 9.17 -24.66
C LYS A 84 -4.88 9.31 -25.06
N ALA A 85 -4.11 10.13 -24.34
CA ALA A 85 -2.69 10.33 -24.64
C ALA A 85 -1.87 9.04 -24.51
N ILE A 86 -2.14 8.20 -23.51
CA ILE A 86 -1.51 6.88 -23.37
C ILE A 86 -1.97 5.94 -24.48
N SER A 87 -3.27 5.91 -24.78
CA SER A 87 -3.82 5.07 -25.86
C SER A 87 -3.26 5.46 -27.23
N ASP A 88 -3.03 6.74 -27.49
CA ASP A 88 -2.43 7.23 -28.74
C ASP A 88 -0.94 6.86 -28.83
N LEU A 89 -0.23 6.83 -27.70
CA LEU A 89 1.20 6.51 -27.63
C LEU A 89 1.48 4.99 -27.67
N LYS A 90 0.65 4.19 -26.99
CA LYS A 90 0.91 2.76 -26.71
C LYS A 90 -0.12 1.82 -27.33
N GLY A 91 -1.19 2.35 -27.89
CA GLY A 91 -2.38 1.60 -28.25
C GLY A 91 -3.30 1.30 -27.05
N PRO A 92 -4.50 0.75 -27.30
CA PRO A 92 -5.35 0.24 -26.24
C PRO A 92 -4.67 -0.95 -25.55
N GLY A 93 -4.67 -0.98 -24.23
CA GLY A 93 -4.00 -2.04 -23.47
C GLY A 93 -3.89 -1.73 -21.98
N LEU A 94 -3.02 -2.46 -21.28
CA LEU A 94 -2.86 -2.35 -19.82
C LEU A 94 -2.49 -0.93 -19.37
N ALA A 95 -1.56 -0.28 -20.08
CA ALA A 95 -1.15 1.10 -19.77
C ALA A 95 -2.32 2.09 -19.88
N ALA A 96 -3.11 2.00 -20.96
CA ALA A 96 -4.28 2.86 -21.16
C ALA A 96 -5.36 2.57 -20.11
N ASN A 97 -5.63 1.31 -19.83
CA ASN A 97 -6.57 0.90 -18.79
C ASN A 97 -6.17 1.44 -17.40
N ALA A 98 -4.90 1.28 -17.03
CA ALA A 98 -4.34 1.82 -15.79
C ALA A 98 -4.53 3.35 -15.70
N ALA A 99 -4.23 4.08 -16.78
CA ALA A 99 -4.43 5.52 -16.86
C ALA A 99 -5.90 5.92 -16.68
N TYR A 100 -6.83 5.22 -17.34
CA TYR A 100 -8.28 5.42 -17.18
C TYR A 100 -8.74 5.20 -15.73
N LYS A 101 -8.32 4.09 -15.10
CA LYS A 101 -8.70 3.80 -13.71
C LYS A 101 -8.18 4.87 -12.75
N MET A 102 -6.96 5.37 -12.95
CA MET A 102 -6.45 6.46 -12.12
C MET A 102 -7.16 7.79 -12.37
N GLN A 103 -7.55 8.08 -13.61
CA GLN A 103 -8.33 9.26 -13.97
C GLN A 103 -9.66 9.28 -13.21
N GLU A 104 -10.35 8.13 -13.16
CA GLU A 104 -11.66 8.02 -12.52
C GLU A 104 -11.59 7.73 -11.01
N GLY A 105 -10.47 7.22 -10.51
CA GLY A 105 -10.31 6.80 -9.11
C GLY A 105 -10.31 7.94 -8.08
N VAL A 106 -10.50 7.54 -6.82
CA VAL A 106 -10.36 8.36 -5.60
C VAL A 106 -9.28 7.73 -4.72
N LEU A 107 -8.24 8.50 -4.39
CA LEU A 107 -7.13 8.10 -3.56
C LEU A 107 -7.47 8.33 -2.08
N LEU A 108 -7.49 7.26 -1.30
CA LEU A 108 -7.67 7.32 0.14
C LEU A 108 -6.36 7.76 0.84
N PRO A 109 -6.42 8.34 2.06
CA PRO A 109 -5.24 8.82 2.81
C PRO A 109 -4.15 7.76 3.07
N ASN A 110 -4.52 6.48 3.04
CA ASN A 110 -3.61 5.36 3.20
C ASN A 110 -2.95 4.89 1.89
N GLY A 111 -3.28 5.51 0.76
CA GLY A 111 -2.69 5.19 -0.55
C GLY A 111 -3.53 4.25 -1.42
N VAL A 112 -4.66 3.71 -0.93
CA VAL A 112 -5.56 2.90 -1.78
C VAL A 112 -6.23 3.79 -2.81
N LEU A 113 -6.15 3.42 -4.09
CA LEU A 113 -6.89 4.07 -5.15
C LEU A 113 -8.13 3.23 -5.51
N THR A 114 -9.31 3.81 -5.35
CA THR A 114 -10.59 3.11 -5.53
C THR A 114 -11.47 3.74 -6.61
N LEU A 115 -12.16 2.89 -7.37
CA LEU A 115 -13.24 3.27 -8.29
C LEU A 115 -14.63 3.13 -7.67
N THR A 116 -14.75 2.47 -6.51
CA THR A 116 -16.04 2.35 -5.83
C THR A 116 -16.37 3.62 -5.05
N ASN A 117 -17.65 3.98 -5.08
CA ASN A 117 -18.26 5.00 -4.22
C ASN A 117 -19.06 4.37 -3.07
N ASP A 118 -19.07 3.03 -2.93
CA ASP A 118 -19.75 2.37 -1.82
C ASP A 118 -19.09 2.75 -0.49
N ARG A 119 -19.84 3.48 0.34
CA ARG A 119 -19.37 4.03 1.61
C ARG A 119 -18.78 2.95 2.51
N ARG A 120 -19.43 1.79 2.61
CA ARG A 120 -18.99 0.71 3.50
C ARG A 120 -17.65 0.13 3.03
N THR A 121 -17.49 -0.09 1.73
CA THR A 121 -16.26 -0.57 1.12
C THR A 121 -15.12 0.44 1.29
N VAL A 122 -15.38 1.72 1.04
CA VAL A 122 -14.40 2.80 1.25
C VAL A 122 -13.96 2.86 2.71
N GLN A 123 -14.90 2.82 3.66
CA GLN A 123 -14.59 2.83 5.10
C GLN A 123 -13.75 1.62 5.52
N ARG A 124 -14.01 0.44 4.96
CA ARG A 124 -13.22 -0.78 5.23
C ARG A 124 -11.79 -0.61 4.74
N LEU A 125 -11.62 -0.13 3.51
CA LEU A 125 -10.31 0.06 2.90
C LEU A 125 -9.49 1.14 3.59
N ALA A 126 -10.14 2.20 4.08
CA ALA A 126 -9.49 3.25 4.86
C ALA A 126 -8.87 2.73 6.18
N ARG A 127 -9.24 1.54 6.66
CA ARG A 127 -8.65 0.90 7.84
C ARG A 127 -7.31 0.21 7.56
N LEU A 128 -6.94 0.04 6.30
CA LEU A 128 -5.62 -0.47 5.95
C LEU A 128 -4.57 0.59 6.27
N THR A 129 -3.45 0.15 6.81
CA THR A 129 -2.25 0.98 7.01
C THR A 129 -1.57 1.24 5.66
N ARG A 130 -0.79 2.32 5.56
CA ARG A 130 0.02 2.59 4.36
C ARG A 130 0.96 1.45 4.01
N TYR A 131 1.52 0.81 5.03
CA TYR A 131 2.40 -0.34 4.89
C TYR A 131 1.68 -1.55 4.27
N GLU A 132 0.47 -1.86 4.74
CA GLU A 132 -0.35 -2.92 4.16
C GLU A 132 -0.66 -2.62 2.69
N VAL A 133 -1.05 -1.38 2.37
CA VAL A 133 -1.31 -0.96 1.00
C VAL A 133 -0.09 -1.18 0.11
N GLN A 134 1.09 -0.71 0.51
CA GLN A 134 2.32 -0.88 -0.26
C GLN A 134 2.68 -2.37 -0.47
N THR A 135 2.52 -3.19 0.57
CA THR A 135 2.79 -4.64 0.50
C THR A 135 1.81 -5.32 -0.46
N ILE A 136 0.54 -4.94 -0.42
CA ILE A 136 -0.50 -5.44 -1.30
C ILE A 136 -0.23 -5.00 -2.75
N GLU A 137 0.06 -3.72 -2.99
CA GLU A 137 0.39 -3.21 -4.32
C GLU A 137 1.56 -3.98 -4.95
N ALA A 138 2.61 -4.25 -4.17
CA ALA A 138 3.76 -5.02 -4.62
C ALA A 138 3.39 -6.48 -4.97
N ALA A 139 2.51 -7.11 -4.19
CA ALA A 139 2.07 -8.48 -4.44
C ALA A 139 1.15 -8.61 -5.67
N GLN A 140 0.26 -7.64 -5.89
CA GLN A 140 -0.71 -7.66 -6.99
C GLN A 140 -0.10 -7.29 -8.34
N GLY A 141 1.05 -6.63 -8.34
CA GLY A 141 1.69 -6.18 -9.56
C GLY A 141 0.97 -4.98 -10.21
N SER A 142 1.50 -4.56 -11.34
CA SER A 142 1.24 -3.25 -11.96
C SER A 142 -0.20 -3.00 -12.42
N ASP A 143 -0.87 -3.99 -12.99
CA ASP A 143 -2.18 -3.77 -13.63
C ASP A 143 -3.36 -3.78 -12.64
N MET A 144 -3.25 -4.54 -11.54
CA MET A 144 -4.29 -4.64 -10.51
C MET A 144 -4.13 -3.64 -9.36
N SER A 145 -2.90 -3.16 -9.09
CA SER A 145 -2.64 -2.16 -8.05
C SER A 145 -2.90 -0.72 -8.51
N ILE A 146 -2.92 -0.47 -9.82
CA ILE A 146 -3.15 0.85 -10.35
C ILE A 146 -4.64 1.11 -10.52
N GLY A 147 -5.15 2.07 -9.74
CA GLY A 147 -6.47 2.65 -10.00
C GLY A 147 -7.64 1.86 -9.43
N GLN A 148 -7.43 0.65 -8.91
CA GLN A 148 -8.52 -0.24 -8.52
C GLN A 148 -8.25 -0.91 -7.16
N ILE A 149 -9.33 -1.13 -6.41
CA ILE A 149 -9.31 -1.99 -5.24
C ILE A 149 -9.09 -3.42 -5.73
N GLY A 150 -7.91 -3.95 -5.45
CA GLY A 150 -7.61 -5.33 -5.73
C GLY A 150 -8.30 -6.29 -4.75
N MET A 151 -8.51 -7.54 -5.19
CA MET A 151 -9.10 -8.60 -4.39
C MET A 151 -8.37 -8.78 -3.04
N LEU A 152 -7.03 -8.69 -3.04
CA LEU A 152 -6.22 -8.80 -1.82
C LEU A 152 -6.48 -7.67 -0.83
N ALA A 153 -6.57 -6.41 -1.29
CA ALA A 153 -6.92 -5.28 -0.42
C ALA A 153 -8.30 -5.46 0.24
N THR A 154 -9.28 -5.92 -0.54
CA THR A 154 -10.63 -6.24 -0.03
C THR A 154 -10.58 -7.35 1.02
N THR A 155 -9.87 -8.45 0.75
CA THR A 155 -9.78 -9.58 1.68
C THR A 155 -9.09 -9.20 2.98
N VAL A 156 -7.97 -8.45 2.92
CA VAL A 156 -7.28 -7.97 4.13
C VAL A 156 -8.19 -7.02 4.91
N ALA A 157 -8.85 -6.06 4.25
CA ALA A 157 -9.75 -5.13 4.92
C ALA A 157 -10.94 -5.82 5.61
N LEU A 158 -11.54 -6.82 4.95
CA LEU A 158 -12.60 -7.66 5.53
C LEU A 158 -12.10 -8.47 6.72
N SER A 159 -10.90 -9.03 6.63
CA SER A 159 -10.31 -9.83 7.71
C SER A 159 -10.05 -8.98 8.95
N LYS A 160 -9.62 -7.71 8.77
CA LYS A 160 -9.48 -6.75 9.87
C LYS A 160 -10.82 -6.31 10.46
N GLU A 161 -11.83 -6.04 9.62
CA GLU A 161 -13.17 -5.72 10.12
C GLU A 161 -13.76 -6.84 10.98
N LYS A 162 -13.51 -8.10 10.61
CA LYS A 162 -13.96 -9.28 11.36
C LYS A 162 -13.07 -9.62 12.57
N GLY A 163 -12.00 -8.86 12.82
CA GLY A 163 -11.05 -9.13 13.90
C GLY A 163 -10.21 -10.40 13.72
N ILE A 164 -10.17 -10.96 12.51
CA ILE A 164 -9.36 -12.15 12.21
C ILE A 164 -7.89 -11.78 12.13
N ILE A 165 -7.59 -10.67 11.44
CA ILE A 165 -6.27 -10.04 11.47
C ILE A 165 -6.32 -8.93 12.52
N SER A 166 -5.46 -9.06 13.53
CA SER A 166 -5.21 -8.03 14.53
C SER A 166 -3.81 -7.47 14.35
N GLY A 167 -3.71 -6.13 14.23
CA GLY A 167 -2.45 -5.44 13.96
C GLY A 167 -2.15 -5.26 12.47
N GLU A 168 -0.86 -5.17 12.14
CA GLU A 168 -0.36 -5.12 10.76
C GLU A 168 -0.33 -6.52 10.14
N LEU A 169 -0.59 -6.60 8.83
CA LEU A 169 -0.50 -7.83 8.06
C LEU A 169 0.89 -8.47 8.16
N GLY A 170 0.96 -9.69 8.67
CA GLY A 170 2.19 -10.47 8.83
C GLY A 170 2.12 -11.89 8.26
N LEU A 171 3.24 -12.60 8.33
CA LEU A 171 3.37 -13.97 7.81
C LEU A 171 2.37 -14.94 8.47
N LYS A 172 2.05 -14.74 9.75
CA LYS A 172 1.03 -15.50 10.49
C LYS A 172 -0.35 -15.45 9.84
N ASP A 173 -0.69 -14.36 9.17
CA ASP A 173 -2.00 -14.13 8.55
C ASP A 173 -2.08 -14.71 7.13
N PHE A 174 -0.94 -15.03 6.52
CA PHE A 174 -0.84 -15.50 5.14
C PHE A 174 -1.64 -16.79 4.89
N ASN A 175 -1.55 -17.76 5.81
CA ASN A 175 -2.27 -19.03 5.65
C ASN A 175 -3.79 -18.84 5.62
N MET A 176 -4.32 -17.91 6.41
CA MET A 176 -5.74 -17.54 6.37
C MET A 176 -6.10 -16.95 5.01
N LEU A 177 -5.30 -16.00 4.49
CA LEU A 177 -5.53 -15.41 3.16
C LEU A 177 -5.52 -16.50 2.08
N LYS A 178 -4.50 -17.35 2.08
CA LYS A 178 -4.36 -18.47 1.14
C LYS A 178 -5.58 -19.39 1.15
N ASN A 179 -6.09 -19.76 2.34
CA ASN A 179 -7.28 -20.60 2.47
C ASN A 179 -8.53 -19.91 1.94
N TRP A 180 -8.71 -18.62 2.27
CA TRP A 180 -9.84 -17.84 1.75
C TRP A 180 -9.85 -17.83 0.22
N PHE A 181 -8.70 -17.57 -0.42
CA PHE A 181 -8.61 -17.58 -1.88
C PHE A 181 -8.82 -18.97 -2.49
N LYS A 182 -8.42 -20.03 -1.79
CA LYS A 182 -8.67 -21.40 -2.23
C LYS A 182 -10.15 -21.76 -2.19
N GLU A 183 -10.86 -21.32 -1.15
CA GLU A 183 -12.30 -21.59 -0.96
C GLU A 183 -13.19 -20.77 -1.91
N ASN A 184 -12.77 -19.54 -2.23
CA ASN A 184 -13.55 -18.63 -3.08
C ASN A 184 -13.13 -18.68 -4.55
N GLY A 185 -11.98 -19.28 -4.87
CA GLY A 185 -11.48 -19.41 -6.22
C GLY A 185 -12.07 -20.60 -6.97
N LYS A 186 -12.28 -20.44 -8.29
CA LYS A 186 -12.66 -21.56 -9.18
C LYS A 186 -11.40 -22.25 -9.71
N PRO A 187 -11.12 -23.51 -9.35
CA PRO A 187 -9.92 -24.22 -9.82
C PRO A 187 -9.82 -24.21 -11.36
N GLY A 188 -8.62 -23.95 -11.88
CA GLY A 188 -8.34 -23.92 -13.32
C GLY A 188 -8.79 -22.65 -14.06
N SER A 189 -9.42 -21.69 -13.38
CA SER A 189 -9.71 -20.37 -13.95
C SER A 189 -8.46 -19.50 -14.05
N ARG A 190 -8.46 -18.51 -14.95
CA ARG A 190 -7.39 -17.51 -15.07
C ARG A 190 -7.21 -16.74 -13.76
N GLU A 191 -8.32 -16.36 -13.14
CA GLU A 191 -8.38 -15.65 -11.87
C GLU A 191 -7.71 -16.46 -10.75
N PHE A 192 -7.92 -17.79 -10.74
CA PHE A 192 -7.27 -18.67 -9.76
C PHE A 192 -5.75 -18.71 -9.95
N ILE A 193 -5.26 -18.79 -11.19
CA ILE A 193 -3.82 -18.80 -11.50
C ILE A 193 -3.18 -17.47 -11.08
N GLU A 194 -3.76 -16.34 -11.48
CA GLU A 194 -3.28 -15.00 -11.11
C GLU A 194 -3.29 -14.81 -9.58
N THR A 195 -4.27 -15.39 -8.88
CA THR A 195 -4.33 -15.39 -7.43
C THR A 195 -3.21 -16.21 -6.78
N GLN A 196 -2.84 -17.36 -7.34
CA GLN A 196 -1.70 -18.14 -6.83
C GLN A 196 -0.38 -17.39 -6.96
N GLU A 197 -0.15 -16.72 -8.11
CA GLU A 197 1.05 -15.90 -8.30
C GLU A 197 1.11 -14.73 -7.32
N MET A 198 -0.02 -14.02 -7.15
CA MET A 198 -0.15 -12.94 -6.17
C MET A 198 0.12 -13.42 -4.74
N LEU A 199 -0.40 -14.59 -4.36
CA LEU A 199 -0.14 -15.18 -3.05
C LEU A 199 1.32 -15.57 -2.86
N SER A 200 1.97 -16.12 -3.89
CA SER A 200 3.40 -16.42 -3.82
C SER A 200 4.22 -15.16 -3.55
N LYS A 201 3.97 -14.08 -4.31
CA LYS A 201 4.64 -12.79 -4.11
C LYS A 201 4.38 -12.21 -2.72
N LEU A 202 3.14 -12.30 -2.24
CA LEU A 202 2.79 -11.84 -0.90
C LEU A 202 3.57 -12.61 0.18
N TYR A 203 3.68 -13.93 0.06
CA TYR A 203 4.45 -14.74 0.98
C TYR A 203 5.92 -14.30 1.02
N ASP A 204 6.57 -14.15 -0.14
CA ASP A 204 7.97 -13.76 -0.22
C ASP A 204 8.21 -12.36 0.38
N LEU A 205 7.30 -11.42 0.14
CA LEU A 205 7.34 -10.07 0.71
C LEU A 205 7.15 -10.05 2.24
N LEU A 206 6.33 -10.93 2.79
CA LEU A 206 6.13 -11.03 4.24
C LEU A 206 7.31 -11.78 4.89
N ALA A 207 7.77 -12.87 4.28
CA ALA A 207 8.85 -13.71 4.80
C ALA A 207 10.23 -13.02 4.77
N SER A 208 10.47 -12.13 3.81
CA SER A 208 11.70 -11.32 3.76
C SER A 208 11.81 -10.33 4.92
N LYS A 209 10.67 -9.89 5.47
CA LYS A 209 10.63 -8.92 6.57
C LYS A 209 10.73 -9.57 7.95
N ASP A 210 10.24 -10.80 8.09
CA ASP A 210 10.34 -11.58 9.33
C ASP A 210 11.78 -12.03 9.65
N LYS A 211 12.70 -11.84 8.71
CA LYS A 211 14.14 -12.16 8.85
C LYS A 211 14.98 -10.99 9.37
N HIS A 212 14.37 -9.83 9.64
CA HIS A 212 15.02 -8.60 10.11
C HIS A 212 14.33 -8.08 11.38
#